data_AF-A0A7V2W5A8-F1
#
_entry.id   AF-A0A7V2W5A8-F1
#
_cell.length_a   1.000
_cell.length_b   1.000
_cell.length_c   1.000
_cell.angle_alpha   90.00
_cell.angle_beta   90.00
_cell.angle_gamma   90.00
#
_symmetry.space_group_name_H-M   'P 1'
#
loop_
_entity.id
_entity.type
_entity.pdbx_description
1 polymer ?
#
loop_
_entity_poly.entity_id
_entity_poly.type
_entity_poly.pdbx_seq_one_letter_code
_entity_poly.pdbx_strand_id
1 'polypeptide(L)' 'MPEKIHKTIIIGSGPAGYTAAIYAARANMEPILFTGSEPGGQ' A
#
# COMPACT_ATOMS: atom_id res chain seq x y z
N MET A 1 6.89 -21.63 -7.68
CA MET A 1 6.92 -20.70 -6.54
C MET A 1 5.61 -20.83 -5.81
N PRO A 2 5.57 -21.00 -4.48
CA PRO A 2 4.30 -21.02 -3.76
C PRO A 2 3.58 -19.68 -3.91
N GLU A 3 2.26 -19.71 -4.00
CA GLU A 3 1.43 -18.51 -4.08
C GLU A 3 1.54 -17.72 -2.77
N LYS A 4 1.86 -16.42 -2.88
CA LYS A 4 2.04 -15.53 -1.71
C LYS A 4 0.78 -14.71 -1.51
N ILE A 5 0.04 -15.00 -0.45
CA ILE A 5 -1.13 -14.22 -0.04
C ILE A 5 -0.68 -13.03 0.82
N HIS A 6 -1.14 -11.84 0.46
CA HIS A 6 -0.89 -10.61 1.21
C HIS A 6 -2.11 -10.22 2.04
N LYS A 7 -1.88 -9.83 3.31
CA LYS A 7 -2.95 -9.38 4.22
C LYS A 7 -3.57 -8.06 3.76
N THR A 8 -2.79 -7.20 3.12
CA THR A 8 -3.25 -5.88 2.65
C THR A 8 -2.46 -5.45 1.42
N ILE A 9 -3.18 -5.09 0.37
CA ILE A 9 -2.63 -4.50 -0.86
C ILE A 9 -3.33 -3.16 -1.09
N ILE A 10 -2.55 -2.13 -1.39
CA ILE A 10 -3.03 -0.78 -1.68
C ILE A 10 -2.51 -0.39 -3.06
N ILE A 11 -3.40 0.09 -3.92
CA ILE A 11 -3.06 0.55 -5.27
C ILE A 11 -3.29 2.06 -5.35
N GLY A 12 -2.22 2.80 -5.61
CA GLY A 12 -2.22 4.26 -5.71
C GLY A 12 -1.35 4.93 -4.65
N SER A 13 -0.45 5.80 -5.09
CA SER A 13 0.51 6.57 -4.26
C SER A 13 0.08 8.00 -3.98
N GLY A 14 -1.23 8.28 -4.01
CA GLY A 14 -1.78 9.58 -3.59
C GLY A 14 -1.78 9.75 -2.07
N PRO A 15 -2.31 10.88 -1.56
CA PRO A 15 -2.40 11.13 -0.11
C PRO A 15 -3.26 10.07 0.60
N ALA A 16 -4.32 9.60 -0.05
CA ALA A 16 -5.18 8.54 0.46
C ALA A 16 -4.42 7.20 0.58
N GLY A 17 -3.64 6.83 -0.44
CA GLY A 17 -2.90 5.57 -0.46
C GLY A 17 -1.77 5.54 0.57
N TYR A 18 -1.00 6.62 0.69
CA TYR A 18 0.02 6.72 1.73
C TYR A 18 -0.58 6.73 3.14
N THR A 19 -1.68 7.45 3.35
CA THR A 19 -2.38 7.44 4.65
C THR A 19 -2.84 6.04 5.02
N ALA A 20 -3.50 5.33 4.09
CA ALA A 20 -3.92 3.95 4.31
C ALA A 20 -2.73 3.02 4.60
N ALA A 21 -1.63 3.15 3.86
CA ALA A 21 -0.43 2.33 4.05
C ALA A 21 0.21 2.55 5.42
N ILE A 22 0.29 3.80 5.87
CA ILE A 22 0.85 4.14 7.19
C ILE A 22 0.00 3.51 8.31
N TYR A 23 -1.33 3.62 8.23
CA TYR A 23 -2.21 3.06 9.27
C TYR A 23 -2.24 1.53 9.24
N ALA A 24 -2.23 0.92 8.05
CA ALA A 24 -2.13 -0.54 7.91
C ALA A 24 -0.79 -1.06 8.46
N ALA A 25 0.32 -0.36 8.22
CA ALA A 25 1.62 -0.71 8.77
C ALA A 25 1.63 -0.60 10.31
N ARG A 26 1.06 0.48 10.86
CA ARG A 26 0.88 0.64 12.33
C ARG A 26 0.02 -0.46 12.96
N ALA A 27 -0.90 -1.03 12.18
CA ALA A 27 -1.73 -2.16 12.58
C ALA A 27 -1.07 -3.54 12.35
N ASN A 28 0.24 -3.61 12.04
CA ASN A 28 0.98 -4.84 11.76
C ASN A 28 0.41 -5.67 10.58
N MET A 29 -0.18 -5.01 9.59
CA MET A 29 -0.77 -5.68 8.42
C MET A 29 0.21 -5.96 7.28
N GLU A 30 1.48 -5.53 7.40
CA GLU A 30 2.51 -5.69 6.36
C GLU A 30 2.02 -5.26 4.96
N PRO A 31 1.49 -4.03 4.80
CA PRO A 31 0.86 -3.61 3.55
C PRO A 31 1.88 -3.49 2.41
N ILE A 32 1.46 -3.86 1.21
CA ILE A 32 2.17 -3.54 -0.04
C ILE A 32 1.46 -2.38 -0.73
N LEU A 33 2.20 -1.31 -1.02
CA LEU A 33 1.71 -0.14 -1.76
C LEU A 33 2.28 -0.15 -3.17
N PHE A 34 1.40 -0.22 -4.18
CA PHE A 34 1.78 -0.01 -5.57
C PHE A 34 1.63 1.47 -5.93
N THR A 35 2.73 2.07 -6.41
CA THR A 35 2.77 3.49 -6.79
C THR A 35 2.40 3.68 -8.26
N GLY A 36 1.82 4.84 -8.58
CA GLY A 36 1.67 5.29 -9.96
C GLY A 36 2.98 5.82 -10.54
N SER A 37 2.91 6.42 -11.74
CA SER A 37 4.04 7.12 -12.36
C SER A 37 4.52 8.31 -11.55
N GLU A 38 3.60 8.97 -10.83
CA GLU A 38 3.90 10.13 -9.98
C GLU A 38 3.67 9.80 -8.50
N PRO A 39 4.72 9.85 -7.66
CA PRO A 39 4.58 9.78 -6.21
C PRO A 39 3.82 11.00 -5.69
N GLY A 40 2.84 10.79 -4.82
CA GLY A 40 2.03 11.86 -4.23
C GLY A 40 0.68 12.07 -4.91
N GLY A 41 0.44 11.50 -6.10
CA GLY A 41 -0.80 11.69 -6.86
C GLY A 41 -0.62 12.69 -8.01
N GLN A 42 -1.75 13.17 -8.57
CA GLN A 42 -1.82 14.24 -9.57
C GLN A 42 -1.64 15.62 -8.91
#